data_AF-A0A392P3W0-F1
#
_entry.id   AF-A0A392P3W0-F1
#
_cell.length_a   1.000
_cell.length_b   1.000
_cell.length_c   1.000
_cell.angle_alpha   90.00
_cell.angle_beta   90.00
_cell.angle_gamma   90.00
#
_symmetry.space_group_name_H-M   'P 1'
#
loop_
_entity.id
_entity.type
_entity.pdbx_description
1 polymer ?
#
loop_
_entity_poly.entity_id
_entity_poly.type
_entity_poly.pdbx_seq_one_letter_code
_entity_poly.pdbx_strand_id
1 'polypeptide(L)'
;MLQDIGEMWLRLVQGLRKVCLDQREEVRNHALLSLQKCMTEAVETRLPCDLWLQCFDQVIFTLLDDLLDIAEEHSPKDYRNIEETLILAMKLLFKVFLQLLQELSQLETFSKLWVGVLSHAENYVKAKVRGRRIEKLQFIVPELLKNTLVVMKSRGILVENSDLWELTWLHMKNIVPSLQSEVLQEQLDQKQIETVAKLEHDSNISVPSNETLGQDGAVII
;
A
#
# COMPACT_ATOMS: atom_id res chain seq x y z
N MET A 1 -8.70 18.04 26.15
CA MET A 1 -9.86 17.26 25.65
C MET A 1 -9.49 16.38 24.46
N LEU A 2 -9.10 16.91 23.30
CA LEU A 2 -8.70 16.08 22.15
C LEU A 2 -7.40 15.28 22.41
N GLN A 3 -6.44 15.88 23.12
CA GLN A 3 -5.22 15.19 23.53
C GLN A 3 -5.51 14.01 24.48
N ASP A 4 -6.38 14.20 25.46
CA ASP A 4 -6.78 13.14 26.41
C ASP A 4 -7.47 11.96 25.69
N ILE A 5 -8.34 12.27 24.71
CA ILE A 5 -9.00 11.26 23.87
C ILE A 5 -7.98 10.50 23.03
N GLY A 6 -7.00 11.20 22.44
CA GLY A 6 -5.92 10.59 21.68
C GLY A 6 -5.04 9.66 22.52
N GLU A 7 -4.71 10.05 23.74
CA GLU A 7 -3.98 9.19 24.69
C GLU A 7 -4.80 7.96 25.12
N MET A 8 -6.11 8.12 25.36
CA MET A 8 -7.01 7.01 25.65
C MET A 8 -7.10 6.03 24.48
N TRP A 9 -7.21 6.55 23.26
CA TRP A 9 -7.19 5.74 22.05
C TRP A 9 -5.86 4.99 21.90
N LEU A 10 -4.73 5.65 22.12
CA LEU A 10 -3.42 5.01 22.04
C LEU A 10 -3.30 3.86 23.04
N ARG A 11 -3.74 4.06 24.28
CA ARG A 11 -3.78 3.01 25.31
C ARG A 11 -4.69 1.84 24.91
N LEU A 12 -5.83 2.12 24.26
CA LEU A 12 -6.73 1.09 23.76
C LEU A 12 -6.06 0.24 22.68
N VAL A 13 -5.45 0.85 21.66
CA VAL A 13 -4.79 0.10 20.58
C VAL A 13 -3.56 -0.67 21.06
N GLN A 14 -2.83 -0.15 22.05
CA GLN A 14 -1.75 -0.87 22.73
C GLN A 14 -2.27 -2.10 23.50
N GLY A 15 -3.43 -1.97 24.16
CA GLY A 15 -4.11 -3.09 24.81
C GLY A 15 -4.53 -4.17 23.81
N LEU A 16 -5.20 -3.77 22.72
CA LEU A 16 -5.62 -4.67 21.65
C LEU A 16 -4.44 -5.39 21.01
N ARG A 17 -3.32 -4.69 20.76
CA ARG A 17 -2.09 -5.27 20.20
C ARG A 17 -1.59 -6.46 21.01
N LYS A 18 -1.68 -6.43 22.34
CA LYS A 18 -1.27 -7.57 23.17
C LYS A 18 -2.15 -8.80 22.95
N VAL A 19 -3.45 -8.60 22.70
CA VAL A 19 -4.40 -9.67 22.40
C VAL A 19 -4.18 -10.24 20.99
N CYS A 20 -3.64 -9.43 20.06
CA CYS A 20 -3.19 -9.90 18.74
C CYS A 20 -2.01 -10.88 18.80
N LEU A 21 -1.49 -11.23 19.98
CA LEU A 21 -0.45 -12.25 20.17
C LEU A 21 -0.97 -13.50 20.88
N ASP A 22 -2.28 -13.60 21.12
CA ASP A 22 -2.89 -14.77 21.78
C ASP A 22 -2.61 -16.03 20.95
N GLN A 23 -2.34 -17.12 21.66
CA GLN A 23 -2.07 -18.42 21.08
C GLN A 23 -3.26 -18.94 20.24
N ARG A 24 -4.48 -18.66 20.69
CA ARG A 24 -5.71 -19.07 20.02
C ARG A 24 -5.94 -18.19 18.80
N GLU A 25 -5.94 -18.83 17.64
CA GLU A 25 -6.17 -18.21 16.33
C GLU A 25 -7.40 -17.30 16.31
N GLU A 26 -8.54 -17.78 16.81
CA GLU A 26 -9.80 -17.01 16.78
C GLU A 26 -9.70 -15.71 17.57
N VAL A 27 -9.06 -15.76 18.75
CA VAL A 27 -8.89 -14.58 19.61
C VAL A 27 -7.93 -13.60 18.97
N ARG A 28 -6.81 -14.11 18.46
CA ARG A 28 -5.79 -13.33 17.79
C ARG A 28 -6.31 -12.62 16.54
N ASN A 29 -6.98 -13.36 15.65
CA ASN A 29 -7.50 -12.83 14.40
C ASN A 29 -8.65 -11.84 14.66
N HIS A 30 -9.53 -12.13 15.63
CA HIS A 30 -10.57 -11.18 16.02
C HIS A 30 -9.99 -9.89 16.62
N ALA A 31 -8.93 -10.00 17.42
CA ALA A 31 -8.23 -8.84 17.96
C ALA A 31 -7.58 -8.00 16.85
N LEU A 32 -6.96 -8.63 15.85
CA LEU A 32 -6.42 -7.93 14.67
C LEU A 32 -7.48 -7.16 13.89
N LEU A 33 -8.64 -7.78 13.65
CA LEU A 33 -9.76 -7.12 12.98
C LEU A 33 -10.30 -5.95 13.81
N SER A 34 -10.39 -6.13 15.13
CA SER A 34 -10.80 -5.08 16.06
C SER A 34 -9.81 -3.92 16.09
N LEU A 35 -8.50 -4.21 16.08
CA LEU A 35 -7.43 -3.24 15.99
C LEU A 35 -7.52 -2.45 14.66
N GLN A 36 -7.72 -3.15 13.54
CA GLN A 36 -7.90 -2.53 12.22
C GLN A 36 -9.09 -1.59 12.20
N LYS A 37 -10.22 -2.03 12.75
CA LYS A 37 -11.43 -1.22 12.84
C LYS A 37 -11.18 0.04 13.68
N CYS A 38 -10.60 -0.12 14.86
CA CYS A 38 -10.26 0.96 15.78
C CYS A 38 -9.32 2.00 15.16
N MET A 39 -8.36 1.57 14.33
CA MET A 39 -7.47 2.48 13.60
C MET A 39 -8.20 3.16 12.43
N THR A 40 -8.91 2.40 11.61
CA THR A 40 -9.60 2.95 10.42
C THR A 40 -10.66 3.98 10.81
N GLU A 41 -11.45 3.72 11.85
CA GLU A 41 -12.48 4.64 12.33
C GLU A 41 -11.89 5.88 13.02
N ALA A 42 -10.71 5.74 13.65
CA ALA A 42 -10.04 6.86 14.30
C ALA A 42 -9.47 7.88 13.30
N VAL A 43 -9.25 7.52 12.03
CA VAL A 43 -8.85 8.48 10.99
C VAL A 43 -9.88 9.61 10.86
N GLU A 44 -11.17 9.30 10.99
CA GLU A 44 -12.25 10.29 10.93
C GLU A 44 -12.24 11.26 12.14
N THR A 45 -11.61 10.85 13.24
CA THR A 45 -11.54 11.63 14.49
C THR A 45 -10.44 12.69 14.50
N ARG A 46 -9.67 12.84 13.40
CA ARG A 46 -8.60 13.84 13.22
C ARG A 46 -7.59 13.87 14.38
N LEU A 47 -7.11 12.71 14.77
CA LEU A 47 -6.04 12.59 15.76
C LEU A 47 -4.75 13.29 15.27
N PRO A 48 -3.97 13.92 16.17
CA PRO A 48 -2.67 14.50 15.82
C PRO A 48 -1.72 13.51 15.14
N CYS A 49 -0.97 13.99 14.14
CA CYS A 49 0.05 13.19 13.44
C CYS A 49 1.07 12.53 14.38
N ASP A 50 1.48 13.21 15.46
CA ASP A 50 2.43 12.67 16.43
C ASP A 50 1.91 11.42 17.16
N LEU A 51 0.60 11.32 17.38
CA LEU A 51 0.00 10.11 17.94
C LEU A 51 -0.03 8.97 16.92
N TRP A 52 -0.23 9.30 15.65
CA TRP A 52 -0.15 8.30 14.57
C TRP A 52 1.27 7.77 14.41
N LEU A 53 2.29 8.64 14.45
CA LEU A 53 3.70 8.20 14.43
C LEU A 53 4.00 7.28 15.62
N GLN A 54 3.56 7.64 16.82
CA GLN A 54 3.69 6.77 18.00
C GLN A 54 2.93 5.45 17.83
N CYS A 55 1.76 5.47 17.19
CA CYS A 55 0.98 4.27 16.90
C CYS A 55 1.70 3.35 15.92
N PHE A 56 2.31 3.90 14.86
CA PHE A 56 3.14 3.11 13.95
C PHE A 56 4.28 2.43 14.70
N ASP A 57 5.06 3.19 15.48
CA ASP A 57 6.23 2.66 16.17
C ASP A 57 5.88 1.66 17.28
N GLN A 58 4.95 2.01 18.18
CA GLN A 58 4.67 1.26 19.41
C GLN A 58 3.58 0.19 19.26
N VAL A 59 2.83 0.22 18.16
CA VAL A 59 1.68 -0.68 17.97
C VAL A 59 1.85 -1.47 16.69
N ILE A 60 1.92 -0.81 15.53
CA ILE A 60 1.90 -1.52 14.23
C ILE A 60 3.22 -2.25 14.00
N PHE A 61 4.36 -1.55 14.03
CA PHE A 61 5.69 -2.12 13.84
C PHE A 61 6.01 -3.14 14.92
N THR A 62 5.81 -2.78 16.19
CA THR A 62 6.03 -3.76 17.28
C THR A 62 5.14 -4.99 17.13
N LEU A 63 3.88 -4.88 16.68
CA LEU A 63 3.02 -6.04 16.44
C LEU A 63 3.56 -6.95 15.34
N LEU A 64 4.07 -6.34 14.26
CA LEU A 64 4.66 -7.09 13.15
C LEU A 64 5.91 -7.85 13.60
N ASP A 65 6.79 -7.20 14.37
CA ASP A 65 8.00 -7.81 14.92
C ASP A 65 7.65 -8.99 15.83
N ASP A 66 6.79 -8.81 16.84
CA ASP A 66 6.41 -9.90 17.75
C ASP A 66 5.70 -11.06 17.03
N LEU A 67 4.87 -10.78 16.02
CA LEU A 67 4.21 -11.85 15.25
C LEU A 67 5.22 -12.65 14.43
N LEU A 68 6.23 -11.96 13.86
CA LEU A 68 7.29 -12.60 13.12
C LEU A 68 8.15 -13.46 14.04
N ASP A 69 8.58 -12.94 15.19
CA ASP A 69 9.31 -13.68 16.22
C ASP A 69 8.54 -14.93 16.63
N ILE A 70 7.23 -14.79 16.87
CA ILE A 70 6.37 -15.93 17.23
C ILE A 70 6.37 -16.99 16.12
N ALA A 71 6.29 -16.58 14.86
CA ALA A 71 6.25 -17.48 13.72
C ALA A 71 7.57 -18.23 13.50
N GLU A 72 8.71 -17.62 13.86
CA GLU A 72 10.04 -18.21 13.71
C GLU A 72 10.42 -19.09 14.91
N GLU A 73 10.07 -18.69 16.13
CA GLU A 73 10.49 -19.36 17.38
C GLU A 73 9.55 -20.49 17.82
N HIS A 74 8.24 -20.36 17.62
CA HIS A 74 7.27 -21.30 18.15
C HIS A 74 6.89 -22.41 17.16
N SER A 75 6.43 -23.54 17.71
CA SER A 75 5.89 -24.62 16.89
C SER A 75 4.52 -24.23 16.33
N PRO A 76 4.23 -24.47 15.03
CA PRO A 76 2.91 -24.41 14.44
C PRO A 76 1.78 -25.15 15.17
N LYS A 77 2.13 -26.09 16.06
CA LYS A 77 1.15 -26.75 16.94
C LYS A 77 0.63 -25.81 18.03
N ASP A 78 1.49 -24.91 18.49
CA ASP A 78 1.21 -23.93 19.52
C ASP A 78 0.51 -22.73 18.90
N TYR A 79 1.01 -22.23 17.76
CA TYR A 79 0.42 -21.12 17.00
C TYR A 79 -0.10 -21.59 15.63
N ARG A 80 -1.34 -22.10 15.61
CA ARG A 80 -2.01 -22.50 14.37
C ARG A 80 -2.31 -21.31 13.48
N ASN A 81 -2.18 -21.51 12.17
CA ASN A 81 -2.48 -20.53 11.11
C ASN A 81 -1.80 -19.17 11.30
N ILE A 82 -0.59 -19.15 11.91
CA ILE A 82 0.19 -17.93 12.10
C ILE A 82 0.51 -17.24 10.76
N GLU A 83 0.69 -18.00 9.67
CA GLU A 83 0.90 -17.45 8.33
C GLU A 83 -0.26 -16.54 7.87
N GLU A 84 -1.51 -16.91 8.19
CA GLU A 84 -2.68 -16.10 7.84
C GLU A 84 -2.76 -14.85 8.70
N THR A 85 -2.40 -14.97 9.98
CA THR A 85 -2.27 -13.82 10.89
C THR A 85 -1.21 -12.83 10.39
N LEU A 86 -0.05 -13.31 9.91
CA LEU A 86 1.01 -12.46 9.33
C LEU A 86 0.49 -11.67 8.11
N ILE A 87 -0.28 -12.33 7.24
CA ILE A 87 -0.91 -11.69 6.08
C ILE A 87 -1.89 -10.59 6.52
N LEU A 88 -2.72 -10.86 7.54
CA LEU A 88 -3.65 -9.87 8.07
C LEU A 88 -2.93 -8.65 8.66
N ALA A 89 -1.81 -8.87 9.37
CA ALA A 89 -1.00 -7.80 9.93
C ALA A 89 -0.36 -6.91 8.84
N MET A 90 0.13 -7.50 7.73
CA MET A 90 0.63 -6.71 6.60
C MET A 90 -0.49 -5.91 5.93
N LYS A 91 -1.68 -6.49 5.78
CA LYS A 91 -2.85 -5.76 5.24
C LYS A 91 -3.28 -4.61 6.16
N LEU A 92 -3.19 -4.79 7.49
CA LEU A 92 -3.41 -3.72 8.47
C LEU A 92 -2.42 -2.56 8.22
N LEU A 93 -1.11 -2.85 8.19
CA LEU A 93 -0.07 -1.85 7.99
C LEU A 93 -0.33 -1.00 6.75
N PHE A 94 -0.45 -1.63 5.59
CA PHE A 94 -0.61 -0.90 4.32
C PHE A 94 -1.94 -0.15 4.26
N LYS A 95 -3.02 -0.71 4.83
CA LYS A 95 -4.32 -0.02 4.86
C LYS A 95 -4.26 1.25 5.69
N VAL A 96 -3.73 1.19 6.91
CA VAL A 96 -3.63 2.36 7.80
C VAL A 96 -2.66 3.39 7.21
N PHE A 97 -1.52 2.95 6.67
CA PHE A 97 -0.58 3.82 5.99
C PHE A 97 -1.21 4.57 4.81
N LEU A 98 -1.93 3.88 3.94
CA LEU A 98 -2.59 4.50 2.78
C LEU A 98 -3.70 5.49 3.16
N GLN A 99 -4.43 5.21 4.24
CA GLN A 99 -5.46 6.12 4.75
C GLN A 99 -4.85 7.44 5.24
N LEU A 100 -3.72 7.36 5.93
CA LEU A 100 -3.04 8.51 6.52
C LEU A 100 -1.99 9.15 5.59
N LEU A 101 -1.76 8.58 4.41
CA LEU A 101 -0.68 8.95 3.50
C LEU A 101 -0.64 10.45 3.20
N GLN A 102 -1.80 11.08 3.01
CA GLN A 102 -1.86 12.52 2.69
C GLN A 102 -1.35 13.38 3.86
N GLU A 103 -1.73 13.04 5.09
CA GLU A 103 -1.37 13.79 6.30
C GLU A 103 0.08 13.51 6.68
N LEU A 104 0.51 12.25 6.61
CA LEU A 104 1.85 11.81 6.95
C LEU A 104 2.90 12.33 5.97
N SER A 105 2.57 12.47 4.69
CA SER A 105 3.53 12.94 3.67
C SER A 105 3.97 14.39 3.84
N GLN A 106 3.24 15.18 4.64
CA GLN A 106 3.61 16.56 4.96
C GLN A 106 4.61 16.67 6.12
N LEU A 107 4.91 15.56 6.79
CA LEU A 107 5.81 15.53 7.94
C LEU A 107 7.26 15.39 7.48
N GLU A 108 8.18 16.10 8.14
CA GLU A 108 9.62 15.97 7.90
C GLU A 108 10.13 14.55 8.17
N THR A 109 9.49 13.83 9.08
CA THR A 109 9.82 12.44 9.45
C THR A 109 9.23 11.40 8.51
N PHE A 110 8.48 11.79 7.48
CA PHE A 110 7.80 10.87 6.57
C PHE A 110 8.74 9.84 5.95
N SER A 111 9.93 10.28 5.50
CA SER A 111 10.93 9.38 4.91
C SER A 111 11.34 8.27 5.88
N LYS A 112 11.53 8.59 7.16
CA LYS A 112 11.84 7.60 8.21
C LYS A 112 10.68 6.62 8.41
N LEU A 113 9.43 7.10 8.44
CA LEU A 113 8.27 6.24 8.55
C LEU A 113 8.17 5.28 7.36
N TRP A 114 8.37 5.81 6.15
CA TRP A 114 8.34 5.02 4.91
C TRP A 114 9.42 3.93 4.88
N VAL A 115 10.64 4.25 5.32
CA VAL A 115 11.70 3.25 5.54
C VAL A 115 11.25 2.16 6.50
N GLY A 116 10.56 2.53 7.58
CA GLY A 116 9.96 1.58 8.52
C GLY A 116 8.99 0.62 7.81
N VAL A 117 8.05 1.15 7.01
CA VAL A 117 7.11 0.34 6.21
C VAL A 117 7.84 -0.63 5.27
N LEU A 118 8.83 -0.13 4.52
CA LEU A 118 9.62 -0.93 3.58
C LEU A 118 10.41 -2.03 4.28
N SER A 119 11.04 -1.71 5.41
CA SER A 119 11.85 -2.67 6.17
C SER A 119 11.00 -3.81 6.72
N HIS A 120 9.80 -3.52 7.24
CA HIS A 120 8.88 -4.58 7.69
C HIS A 120 8.36 -5.41 6.52
N ALA A 121 8.05 -4.80 5.37
CA ALA A 121 7.67 -5.54 4.17
C ALA A 121 8.81 -6.49 3.72
N GLU A 122 10.05 -6.03 3.76
CA GLU A 122 11.23 -6.84 3.45
C GLU A 122 11.41 -8.01 4.42
N ASN A 123 11.28 -7.78 5.73
CA ASN A 123 11.34 -8.83 6.74
C ASN A 123 10.26 -9.89 6.51
N TYR A 124 9.03 -9.48 6.17
CA TYR A 124 7.92 -10.39 5.95
C TYR A 124 8.06 -11.24 4.68
N VAL A 125 8.66 -10.72 3.60
CA VAL A 125 8.99 -11.54 2.42
C VAL A 125 10.08 -12.55 2.72
N LYS A 126 11.02 -12.19 3.61
CA LYS A 126 12.14 -13.05 4.03
C LYS A 126 11.76 -14.02 5.15
N ALA A 127 10.60 -13.83 5.78
CA ALA A 127 10.09 -14.61 6.90
C ALA A 127 10.12 -16.12 6.63
N LYS A 128 10.55 -16.88 7.64
CA LYS A 128 10.63 -18.35 7.54
C LYS A 128 9.96 -19.04 8.72
N VAL A 129 8.95 -19.85 8.44
CA VAL A 129 8.38 -20.77 9.43
C VAL A 129 9.09 -22.10 9.31
N ARG A 130 9.82 -22.51 10.36
CA ARG A 130 10.64 -23.74 10.37
C ARG A 130 11.65 -23.82 9.22
N GLY A 131 12.30 -22.69 8.89
CA GLY A 131 13.28 -22.61 7.81
C GLY A 131 12.70 -22.64 6.39
N ARG A 132 11.38 -22.76 6.24
CA ARG A 132 10.69 -22.62 4.94
C ARG A 132 10.09 -21.24 4.82
N ARG A 133 10.30 -20.61 3.67
CA ARG A 133 9.69 -19.32 3.36
C ARG A 133 8.17 -19.48 3.21
N ILE A 134 7.43 -18.47 3.65
CA ILE A 134 5.98 -18.43 3.50
C ILE A 134 5.65 -17.97 2.07
N GLU A 135 5.24 -18.91 1.21
CA GLU A 135 4.98 -18.64 -0.22
C GLU A 135 3.93 -17.54 -0.43
N LYS A 136 2.86 -17.53 0.37
CA LYS A 136 1.80 -16.52 0.28
C LYS A 136 2.34 -15.10 0.54
N LEU A 137 3.26 -14.92 1.48
CA LEU A 137 3.84 -13.60 1.78
C LEU A 137 4.75 -13.09 0.65
N GLN A 138 5.45 -13.99 -0.04
CA GLN A 138 6.27 -13.64 -1.22
C GLN A 138 5.45 -13.09 -2.37
N PHE A 139 4.14 -13.35 -2.42
CA PHE A 139 3.24 -12.79 -3.43
C PHE A 139 2.48 -11.56 -2.90
N ILE A 140 1.86 -11.68 -1.71
CA ILE A 140 0.95 -10.65 -1.19
C ILE A 140 1.69 -9.37 -0.81
N VAL A 141 2.88 -9.46 -0.17
CA VAL A 141 3.59 -8.26 0.29
C VAL A 141 4.05 -7.40 -0.90
N PRO A 142 4.64 -7.98 -1.97
CA PRO A 142 4.88 -7.27 -3.21
C PRO A 142 3.66 -6.59 -3.82
N GLU A 143 2.53 -7.28 -3.87
CA GLU A 143 1.30 -6.75 -4.44
C GLU A 143 0.79 -5.53 -3.65
N LEU A 144 0.77 -5.63 -2.31
CA LEU A 144 0.40 -4.53 -1.42
C LEU A 144 1.35 -3.34 -1.58
N LEU A 145 2.65 -3.60 -1.69
CA LEU A 145 3.65 -2.56 -1.86
C LEU A 145 3.51 -1.87 -3.23
N LYS A 146 3.36 -2.63 -4.31
CA LYS A 146 3.11 -2.11 -5.66
C LYS A 146 1.88 -1.21 -5.70
N ASN A 147 0.76 -1.66 -5.13
CA ASN A 147 -0.46 -0.87 -5.02
C ASN A 147 -0.21 0.44 -4.25
N THR A 148 0.60 0.38 -3.18
CA THR A 148 0.95 1.55 -2.38
C THR A 148 1.80 2.56 -3.17
N LEU A 149 2.79 2.08 -3.91
CA LEU A 149 3.65 2.92 -4.76
C LEU A 149 2.86 3.62 -5.87
N VAL A 150 1.91 2.92 -6.50
CA VAL A 150 1.02 3.51 -7.50
C VAL A 150 0.25 4.69 -6.90
N VAL A 151 -0.29 4.54 -5.69
CA VAL A 151 -1.00 5.62 -4.99
C VAL A 151 -0.06 6.76 -4.60
N MET A 152 1.15 6.47 -4.11
CA MET A 152 2.12 7.51 -3.78
C MET A 152 2.56 8.32 -5.00
N LYS A 153 2.74 7.66 -6.14
CA LYS A 153 3.09 8.32 -7.42
C LYS A 153 1.92 9.17 -7.93
N SER A 154 0.69 8.66 -7.90
CA SER A 154 -0.48 9.40 -8.37
C SER A 154 -0.80 10.64 -7.52
N ARG A 155 -0.45 10.62 -6.23
CA ARG A 155 -0.55 11.77 -5.33
C ARG A 155 0.65 12.73 -5.40
N GLY A 156 1.65 12.45 -6.23
CA GLY A 156 2.87 13.26 -6.35
C GLY A 156 3.79 13.21 -5.13
N ILE A 157 3.61 12.25 -4.23
CA ILE A 157 4.46 12.06 -3.04
C ILE A 157 5.76 11.37 -3.43
N LEU A 158 5.66 10.40 -4.35
CA LEU A 158 6.81 9.67 -4.88
C LEU A 158 7.22 10.24 -6.23
N VAL A 159 8.18 11.17 -6.22
CA VAL A 159 8.71 11.86 -7.41
C VAL A 159 9.97 11.17 -7.91
N GLU A 160 10.08 10.97 -9.22
CA GLU A 160 11.24 10.34 -9.86
C GLU A 160 12.53 11.12 -9.56
N ASN A 161 13.62 10.39 -9.28
CA ASN A 161 14.94 10.94 -8.90
C ASN A 161 14.98 11.76 -7.60
N SER A 162 13.97 11.62 -6.73
CA SER A 162 14.06 12.12 -5.35
C SER A 162 14.79 11.13 -4.44
N ASP A 163 15.31 11.60 -3.31
CA ASP A 163 15.92 10.74 -2.29
C ASP A 163 14.96 9.62 -1.85
N LEU A 164 13.66 9.94 -1.72
CA LEU A 164 12.62 8.98 -1.37
C LEU A 164 12.44 7.90 -2.46
N TRP A 165 12.55 8.28 -3.74
CA TRP A 165 12.48 7.36 -4.88
C TRP A 165 13.66 6.40 -4.90
N GLU A 166 14.88 6.91 -4.75
CA GLU A 166 16.08 6.07 -4.70
C GLU A 166 16.04 5.09 -3.54
N LEU A 167 15.67 5.58 -2.35
CA LEU A 167 15.49 4.76 -1.15
C LEU A 167 14.45 3.66 -1.36
N THR A 168 13.32 4.01 -1.98
CA THR A 168 12.25 3.05 -2.27
C THR A 168 12.74 1.91 -3.15
N TRP A 169 13.48 2.23 -4.22
CA TRP A 169 14.00 1.21 -5.12
C TRP A 169 15.15 0.40 -4.56
N LEU A 170 15.91 0.94 -3.61
CA LEU A 170 16.90 0.18 -2.87
C LEU A 170 16.24 -0.98 -2.10
N HIS A 171 15.17 -0.70 -1.35
CA HIS A 171 14.42 -1.74 -0.63
C HIS A 171 13.68 -2.69 -1.59
N MET A 172 13.09 -2.17 -2.67
CA MET A 172 12.37 -3.00 -3.63
C MET A 172 13.25 -4.11 -4.21
N LYS A 173 14.53 -3.86 -4.47
CA LYS A 173 15.47 -4.90 -4.95
C LYS A 173 15.56 -6.10 -4.00
N ASN A 174 15.40 -5.87 -2.70
CA ASN A 174 15.44 -6.93 -1.69
C ASN A 174 14.11 -7.66 -1.53
N ILE A 175 13.00 -6.95 -1.75
CA ILE A 175 11.64 -7.48 -1.61
C ILE A 175 11.28 -8.29 -2.85
N VAL A 176 11.47 -7.71 -4.03
CA VAL A 176 11.23 -8.39 -5.31
C VAL A 176 12.32 -8.07 -6.31
N PRO A 177 13.35 -8.93 -6.40
CA PRO A 177 14.40 -8.79 -7.39
C PRO A 177 13.88 -8.74 -8.84
N SER A 178 12.72 -9.36 -9.12
CA SER A 178 12.10 -9.42 -10.45
C SER A 178 11.20 -8.21 -10.81
N LEU A 179 10.80 -7.35 -9.86
CA LEU A 179 9.87 -6.24 -10.15
C LEU A 179 10.53 -5.04 -10.85
N GLN A 180 11.86 -4.99 -10.96
CA GLN A 180 12.52 -3.90 -11.69
C GLN A 180 12.12 -3.85 -13.17
N SER A 181 11.85 -4.99 -13.79
CA SER A 181 11.33 -5.01 -15.16
C SER A 181 9.82 -4.78 -15.18
N GLU A 182 9.03 -5.47 -14.35
CA GLU A 182 7.56 -5.44 -14.47
C GLU A 182 6.89 -4.14 -14.04
N VAL A 183 7.31 -3.49 -12.94
CA VAL A 183 6.72 -2.20 -12.53
C VAL A 183 7.13 -1.08 -13.49
N LEU A 184 8.29 -1.22 -14.13
CA LEU A 184 8.73 -0.32 -15.19
C LEU A 184 8.03 -0.62 -16.53
N GLN A 185 7.73 -1.90 -16.82
CA GLN A 185 7.05 -2.33 -18.06
C GLN A 185 5.55 -2.00 -18.05
N GLU A 186 4.85 -2.20 -16.93
CA GLU A 186 3.44 -1.82 -16.84
C GLU A 186 3.23 -0.31 -17.02
N GLN A 187 4.23 0.50 -16.66
CA GLN A 187 4.27 1.94 -16.93
C GLN A 187 4.55 2.27 -18.41
N LEU A 188 5.23 1.40 -19.16
CA LEU A 188 5.40 1.52 -20.61
C LEU A 188 4.10 1.17 -21.33
N ASP A 189 3.39 0.13 -20.90
CA ASP A 189 2.16 -0.31 -21.55
C ASP A 189 1.00 0.68 -21.31
N GLN A 190 0.86 1.24 -20.11
CA GLN A 190 -0.15 2.28 -19.85
C GLN A 190 0.14 3.62 -20.56
N LYS A 191 1.42 4.02 -20.69
CA LYS A 191 1.78 5.20 -21.52
C LYS A 191 1.56 4.95 -23.02
N GLN A 192 1.81 3.73 -23.52
CA GLN A 192 1.57 3.40 -24.92
C GLN A 192 0.08 3.38 -25.26
N ILE A 193 -0.77 2.85 -24.37
CA ILE A 193 -2.22 2.88 -24.53
C ILE A 193 -2.77 4.32 -24.55
N GLU A 194 -2.28 5.20 -23.67
CA GLU A 194 -2.69 6.61 -23.66
C GLU A 194 -2.13 7.42 -24.85
N THR A 195 -0.96 7.05 -25.38
CA THR A 195 -0.34 7.73 -26.53
C THR A 195 -0.99 7.30 -27.85
N VAL A 196 -1.33 6.01 -28.00
CA VAL A 196 -2.09 5.49 -29.14
C VAL A 196 -3.51 6.06 -29.14
N ALA A 197 -4.18 6.12 -27.98
CA ALA A 197 -5.51 6.72 -27.87
C ALA A 197 -5.53 8.23 -28.18
N LYS A 198 -4.45 8.97 -27.88
CA LYS A 198 -4.31 10.39 -28.25
C LYS A 198 -4.03 10.57 -29.75
N LEU A 199 -3.25 9.70 -30.37
CA LEU A 199 -2.96 9.74 -31.82
C LEU A 199 -4.18 9.34 -32.67
N GLU A 200 -5.02 8.43 -32.17
CA GLU A 200 -6.29 8.04 -32.83
C GLU A 200 -7.39 9.11 -32.69
N HIS A 201 -7.33 9.96 -31.66
CA HIS A 201 -8.28 11.06 -31.48
C HIS A 201 -7.95 12.26 -32.39
N ASP A 202 -6.66 12.55 -32.65
CA ASP A 202 -6.24 13.66 -33.51
C ASP A 202 -6.36 13.35 -35.02
N SER A 203 -6.43 12.07 -35.40
CA SER A 203 -6.56 11.64 -36.80
C SER A 203 -8.01 11.56 -37.30
N ASN A 204 -9.01 11.67 -36.41
CA ASN A 204 -10.43 11.59 -36.75
C ASN A 204 -11.15 12.95 -36.92
N ILE A 205 -10.43 14.08 -36.87
CA ILE A 205 -11.00 15.41 -37.13
C ILE A 205 -10.41 15.98 -38.44
N SER A 206 -10.75 15.38 -39.57
CA SER A 206 -10.72 16.07 -40.86
C SER A 206 -11.44 15.29 -41.95
N VAL A 207 -12.75 15.49 -42.08
CA VAL A 207 -13.47 15.32 -43.35
C VAL A 207 -14.42 16.50 -43.50
N PRO A 208 -14.24 17.41 -44.48
CA PRO A 208 -15.25 18.39 -44.82
C PRO A 208 -16.29 17.73 -45.74
N SER A 209 -17.55 17.75 -45.31
CA SER A 209 -18.70 17.39 -46.14
C SER A 209 -18.90 18.45 -47.22
N ASN A 210 -18.65 18.10 -48.49
CA ASN A 210 -19.05 18.90 -49.64
C ASN A 210 -20.45 18.47 -50.07
N GLU A 211 -21.44 19.35 -49.89
CA GLU A 211 -22.75 19.24 -50.55
C GLU A 211 -22.68 19.86 -51.95
N THR A 212 -23.05 19.06 -52.95
CA THR A 212 -23.04 19.40 -54.38
C THR A 212 -24.33 20.13 -54.75
N LEU A 213 -24.24 21.32 -55.33
CA LEU A 213 -25.39 22.07 -55.88
C LEU A 213 -25.14 22.47 -57.35
N GLY A 214 -25.98 21.95 -58.25
CA GLY A 214 -26.22 22.42 -59.63
C GLY A 214 -25.06 22.23 -60.61
N GLN A 215 -25.23 22.10 -61.92
CA GLN A 215 -26.35 22.20 -62.87
C GLN A 215 -25.71 21.79 -64.21
N ASP A 216 -26.42 21.12 -65.12
CA ASP A 216 -26.48 21.60 -66.52
C ASP A 216 -27.49 20.86 -67.39
N GLY A 217 -28.15 21.61 -68.27
CA GLY A 217 -29.11 21.04 -69.24
C GLY A 217 -30.03 22.03 -69.97
N ALA A 218 -29.49 23.16 -70.43
CA ALA A 218 -29.70 23.77 -71.75
C ALA A 218 -31.06 23.68 -72.52
N VAL A 219 -31.54 24.89 -72.86
CA VAL A 219 -31.91 25.37 -74.22
C VAL A 219 -33.36 25.20 -74.72
N ILE A 220 -33.83 26.37 -75.18
CA ILE A 220 -35.09 26.78 -75.82
C ILE A 220 -35.20 26.24 -77.26
N ILE A 221 -36.38 25.70 -77.63
CA ILE A 221 -37.36 26.15 -78.65
C ILE A 221 -38.63 25.33 -78.43
#